data_AF-A0A4S8IAH3-F1
#
_entry.id   AF-A0A4S8IAH3-F1
#
_cell.length_a   1.000
_cell.length_b   1.000
_cell.length_c   1.000
_cell.angle_alpha   90.00
_cell.angle_beta   90.00
_cell.angle_gamma   90.00
#
_symmetry.space_group_name_H-M   'P 1'
#
loop_
_entity.id
_entity.type
_entity.pdbx_description
1 polymer ?
#
loop_
_entity_poly.entity_id
_entity_poly.type
_entity_poly.pdbx_seq_one_letter_code
_entity_poly.pdbx_strand_id
1 'polypeptide(L)'
;MSATAKKRPKQRRAPGAAPPRQFLGWEPSATLFPSKNEVLKLFAVIGIAASVAAACNYAVCFFNRQAKSFCDSSKVAYDTDTASNITTDLCEPCPSHGWCSNGKLECFHGYKKQGRKCVEDGTINQTAKKLSELLQQHVCNAYGQVLCNEPGKIWLFESAFQFQEADVREIIDEHMPEKNIVSENDTSTFVKRKVMDIVESILETRVAWNGSKEFKCPDLLAELCKPVQCRVNQWIYKHVGIMVAILGLLVGLTKITWSIHQKKNLTTRAEQLYEQVCEILQDNAMRIRCGNREGEPWVVASWLRDQLLRPRERKHAMLWKKVEEMILEDSRIDQYPKMIKGESKVVLEWQVDGPLTSMLKNKESASKTKAFAKVDGSFGNEEKKPVIGN
;
A
#
# COMPACT_ATOMS: atom_id res chain seq x y z
N MET A 1 87.53 39.53 -69.57
CA MET A 1 87.08 40.83 -70.14
C MET A 1 86.89 40.62 -71.64
N SER A 2 85.83 41.19 -72.23
CA SER A 2 85.67 41.49 -73.68
C SER A 2 85.82 40.36 -74.73
N ALA A 3 85.45 40.53 -76.00
CA ALA A 3 84.24 41.14 -76.62
C ALA A 3 84.30 40.90 -78.14
N THR A 4 83.15 40.73 -78.82
CA THR A 4 82.94 40.98 -80.28
C THR A 4 83.80 40.15 -81.29
N ALA A 5 83.50 40.04 -82.60
CA ALA A 5 82.23 40.06 -83.34
C ALA A 5 82.39 39.37 -84.74
N LYS A 6 81.25 39.19 -85.43
CA LYS A 6 80.98 38.95 -86.88
C LYS A 6 82.16 39.30 -87.86
N LYS A 7 82.38 38.65 -89.04
CA LYS A 7 81.38 38.22 -90.07
C LYS A 7 82.01 37.44 -91.28
N ARG A 8 81.43 36.29 -91.72
CA ARG A 8 81.31 35.76 -93.13
C ARG A 8 82.59 35.44 -93.98
N PRO A 9 82.51 34.82 -95.21
CA PRO A 9 81.55 33.82 -95.79
C PRO A 9 82.16 32.71 -96.73
N LYS A 10 81.28 31.82 -97.26
CA LYS A 10 81.42 30.93 -98.48
C LYS A 10 82.36 29.70 -98.33
N GLN A 11 82.19 28.55 -99.03
CA GLN A 11 81.38 28.10 -100.20
C GLN A 11 81.21 26.53 -100.16
N ARG A 12 80.59 25.69 -101.04
CA ARG A 12 79.85 25.78 -102.34
C ARG A 12 79.06 24.46 -102.65
N ARG A 13 77.74 24.51 -102.99
CA ARG A 13 76.88 23.44 -103.62
C ARG A 13 76.57 22.18 -102.76
N ALA A 14 75.38 21.54 -102.72
CA ALA A 14 74.24 21.27 -103.67
C ALA A 14 74.42 19.96 -104.49
N PRO A 15 73.37 19.18 -104.91
CA PRO A 15 71.91 19.45 -105.11
C PRO A 15 71.02 18.85 -103.98
N GLY A 16 69.66 18.82 -103.99
CA GLY A 16 68.58 18.99 -105.00
C GLY A 16 67.88 17.63 -105.29
N ALA A 17 66.56 17.49 -105.50
CA ALA A 17 65.47 18.45 -105.78
C ALA A 17 64.10 18.00 -105.16
N ALA A 18 63.00 18.69 -105.52
CA ALA A 18 61.60 18.49 -105.05
C ALA A 18 60.62 19.00 -106.15
N PRO A 19 59.29 19.22 -105.90
CA PRO A 19 58.23 18.41 -105.28
C PRO A 19 57.19 17.97 -106.38
N PRO A 20 55.88 17.69 -106.09
CA PRO A 20 54.88 18.78 -106.09
C PRO A 20 53.75 18.60 -105.04
N ARG A 21 52.49 19.02 -105.34
CA ARG A 21 51.42 19.38 -104.39
C ARG A 21 50.19 18.46 -104.44
N GLN A 22 49.42 18.47 -103.34
CA GLN A 22 47.92 18.45 -103.23
C GLN A 22 47.10 17.58 -104.21
N PHE A 23 46.23 16.70 -103.67
CA PHE A 23 44.77 16.79 -103.87
C PHE A 23 44.01 15.94 -102.82
N LEU A 24 42.66 16.02 -102.82
CA LEU A 24 41.77 15.27 -101.92
C LEU A 24 41.75 13.78 -102.25
N GLY A 25 41.61 12.95 -101.21
CA GLY A 25 41.21 11.55 -101.31
C GLY A 25 40.58 11.09 -99.99
N TRP A 26 39.26 10.86 -100.00
CA TRP A 26 38.55 10.19 -98.90
C TRP A 26 38.50 8.70 -99.21
N GLU A 27 39.23 7.89 -98.46
CA GLU A 27 39.07 6.43 -98.44
C GLU A 27 39.44 5.95 -97.03
N PRO A 28 38.49 5.43 -96.22
CA PRO A 28 38.77 5.06 -94.84
C PRO A 28 39.51 3.73 -94.78
N SER A 29 40.75 3.74 -94.28
CA SER A 29 41.48 2.50 -93.97
C SER A 29 40.74 1.73 -92.86
N ALA A 30 40.28 0.52 -93.18
CA ALA A 30 39.37 -0.25 -92.33
C ALA A 30 40.06 -0.88 -91.12
N THR A 31 40.29 -0.08 -90.07
CA THR A 31 40.43 -0.55 -88.69
C THR A 31 39.19 -0.21 -87.86
N LEU A 32 38.01 -0.35 -88.47
CA LEU A 32 36.74 -0.52 -87.74
C LEU A 32 36.78 -1.84 -86.96
N PHE A 33 37.43 -1.83 -85.80
CA PHE A 33 37.07 -2.55 -84.57
C PHE A 33 38.14 -2.20 -83.52
N PRO A 34 37.89 -1.29 -82.57
CA PRO A 34 38.81 -1.04 -81.46
C PRO A 34 39.10 -2.35 -80.72
N SER A 35 40.36 -2.57 -80.32
CA SER A 35 40.75 -3.84 -79.70
C SER A 35 39.97 -4.09 -78.40
N LYS A 36 39.79 -5.36 -78.00
CA LYS A 36 39.06 -5.70 -76.76
C LYS A 36 39.59 -4.93 -75.54
N ASN A 37 40.90 -4.71 -75.46
CA ASN A 37 41.51 -3.89 -74.41
C ASN A 37 41.20 -2.40 -74.52
N GLU A 38 41.13 -1.82 -75.72
CA GLU A 38 40.74 -0.41 -75.90
C GLU A 38 39.26 -0.18 -75.61
N VAL A 39 38.38 -1.12 -76.01
CA VAL A 39 36.95 -1.09 -75.66
C VAL A 39 36.77 -1.19 -74.15
N LEU A 40 37.44 -2.14 -73.49
CA LEU A 40 37.40 -2.27 -72.03
C LEU A 40 38.00 -1.04 -71.33
N LYS A 41 39.08 -0.44 -71.87
CA LYS A 41 39.68 0.79 -71.34
C LYS A 41 38.76 2.00 -71.51
N LEU A 42 38.03 2.09 -72.62
CA LEU A 42 37.02 3.13 -72.85
C LEU A 42 35.86 2.98 -71.86
N PHE A 43 35.30 1.78 -71.69
CA PHE A 43 34.25 1.51 -70.70
C PHE A 43 34.73 1.71 -69.26
N ALA A 44 35.99 1.38 -68.94
CA ALA A 44 36.58 1.66 -67.63
C ALA A 44 36.72 3.17 -67.38
N VAL A 45 37.20 3.95 -68.36
CA VAL A 45 37.28 5.41 -68.27
C VAL A 45 35.90 6.05 -68.15
N ILE A 46 34.91 5.58 -68.92
CA ILE A 46 33.51 6.04 -68.82
C ILE A 46 32.92 5.67 -67.45
N GLY A 47 33.16 4.47 -66.94
CA GLY A 47 32.70 4.01 -65.62
C GLY A 47 33.34 4.78 -64.47
N ILE A 48 34.64 5.10 -64.55
CA ILE A 48 35.34 5.97 -63.60
C ILE A 48 34.78 7.40 -63.68
N ALA A 49 34.63 7.97 -64.88
CA ALA A 49 34.08 9.31 -65.05
C ALA A 49 32.62 9.41 -64.54
N ALA A 50 31.78 8.41 -64.81
CA ALA A 50 30.40 8.36 -64.35
C ALA A 50 30.28 8.14 -62.85
N SER A 51 31.11 7.27 -62.25
CA SER A 51 31.13 7.05 -60.80
C SER A 51 31.69 8.26 -60.03
N VAL A 52 32.73 8.92 -60.54
CA VAL A 52 33.22 10.20 -60.00
C VAL A 52 32.16 11.29 -60.12
N ALA A 53 31.51 11.44 -61.29
CA ALA A 53 30.43 12.41 -61.47
C ALA A 53 29.24 12.13 -60.52
N ALA A 54 28.85 10.87 -60.35
CA ALA A 54 27.79 10.47 -59.42
C ALA A 54 28.18 10.71 -57.95
N ALA A 55 29.41 10.36 -57.55
CA ALA A 55 29.90 10.59 -56.20
C ALA A 55 30.05 12.09 -55.88
N CYS A 56 30.56 12.89 -56.82
CA CYS A 56 30.63 14.34 -56.68
C CYS A 56 29.22 14.97 -56.63
N ASN A 57 28.29 14.54 -57.48
CA ASN A 57 26.92 15.04 -57.44
C ASN A 57 26.20 14.63 -56.14
N TYR A 58 26.39 13.41 -55.65
CA TYR A 58 25.87 12.96 -54.36
C TYR A 58 26.47 13.76 -53.19
N ALA A 59 27.78 13.98 -53.17
CA ALA A 59 28.45 14.79 -52.16
C ALA A 59 27.95 16.25 -52.20
N VAL A 60 27.85 16.86 -53.38
CA VAL A 60 27.29 18.21 -53.57
C VAL A 60 25.84 18.27 -53.09
N CYS A 61 24.99 17.29 -53.43
CA CYS A 61 23.61 17.20 -52.95
C CYS A 61 23.51 16.97 -51.43
N PHE A 62 24.48 16.30 -50.82
CA PHE A 62 24.52 16.04 -49.37
C PHE A 62 25.00 17.28 -48.60
N PHE A 63 26.08 17.93 -49.04
CA PHE A 63 26.64 19.11 -48.38
C PHE A 63 25.85 20.40 -48.67
N ASN A 64 25.25 20.55 -49.86
CA ASN A 64 24.35 21.68 -50.15
C ASN A 64 22.92 21.47 -49.65
N ARG A 65 22.60 20.34 -49.01
CA ARG A 65 21.37 20.17 -48.21
C ARG A 65 21.47 20.90 -46.87
N GLN A 66 21.77 22.19 -46.93
CA GLN A 66 21.49 23.08 -45.81
C GLN A 66 19.98 23.12 -45.62
N ALA A 67 19.53 22.85 -44.39
CA ALA A 67 18.12 22.97 -44.03
C ALA A 67 17.70 24.44 -44.21
N LYS A 68 16.58 24.71 -44.93
CA LYS A 68 16.11 26.09 -45.16
C LYS A 68 16.01 26.81 -43.82
N SER A 69 16.52 28.03 -43.72
CA SER A 69 16.34 28.85 -42.52
C SER A 69 14.86 29.08 -42.25
N PHE A 70 14.49 29.36 -41.00
CA PHE A 70 13.12 29.77 -40.72
C PHE A 70 12.87 31.20 -41.22
N CYS A 71 11.63 31.51 -41.63
CA CYS A 71 11.22 32.87 -41.91
C CYS A 71 11.05 33.65 -40.59
N ASP A 72 11.54 34.89 -40.53
CA ASP A 72 11.51 35.70 -39.30
C ASP A 72 10.08 36.16 -38.95
N SER A 73 9.70 36.03 -37.68
CA SER A 73 8.35 36.31 -37.17
C SER A 73 7.94 37.79 -37.24
N SER A 74 8.88 38.71 -37.47
CA SER A 74 8.69 40.17 -37.41
C SER A 74 8.29 40.84 -38.74
N LYS A 75 7.93 40.08 -39.78
CA LYS A 75 7.57 40.60 -41.11
C LYS A 75 6.12 40.34 -41.54
N VAL A 76 5.17 40.30 -40.60
CA VAL A 76 3.73 40.13 -40.87
C VAL A 76 2.89 41.17 -40.13
N ALA A 77 3.08 42.45 -40.46
CA ALA A 77 2.17 43.56 -40.09
C ALA A 77 2.50 44.86 -40.85
N TYR A 78 2.19 44.94 -42.16
CA TYR A 78 1.46 46.04 -42.82
C TYR A 78 1.59 45.98 -44.36
N ASP A 79 0.43 46.02 -45.02
CA ASP A 79 0.11 46.45 -46.39
C ASP A 79 0.78 45.88 -47.67
N THR A 80 -0.01 46.00 -48.74
CA THR A 80 0.29 45.83 -50.18
C THR A 80 0.61 44.43 -50.70
N ASP A 81 -0.43 43.83 -51.30
CA ASP A 81 -0.30 42.87 -52.40
C ASP A 81 0.65 43.40 -53.48
N THR A 82 1.70 42.62 -53.80
CA THR A 82 2.52 42.62 -55.04
C THR A 82 3.82 41.80 -54.81
N ALA A 83 4.33 41.73 -53.58
CA ALA A 83 5.63 41.12 -53.27
C ALA A 83 5.60 39.64 -52.80
N SER A 84 4.43 38.99 -52.80
CA SER A 84 4.17 37.75 -52.04
C SER A 84 4.60 36.42 -52.69
N ASN A 85 5.07 36.43 -53.95
CA ASN A 85 5.32 35.20 -54.75
C ASN A 85 6.80 34.87 -55.01
N ILE A 86 7.76 35.51 -54.32
CA ILE A 86 9.21 35.30 -54.55
C ILE A 86 9.96 34.82 -53.29
N THR A 87 9.45 35.10 -52.09
CA THR A 87 10.15 34.86 -50.81
C THR A 87 9.78 33.56 -50.11
N THR A 88 8.61 33.00 -50.39
CA THR A 88 8.07 31.78 -49.77
C THR A 88 8.85 30.50 -50.10
N ASP A 89 9.61 30.48 -51.20
CA ASP A 89 10.43 29.33 -51.57
C ASP A 89 11.80 29.27 -50.88
N LEU A 90 12.29 30.34 -50.24
CA LEU A 90 13.64 30.37 -49.66
C LEU A 90 13.70 29.95 -48.18
N CYS A 91 12.67 30.21 -47.39
CA CYS A 91 12.63 29.91 -45.95
C CYS A 91 11.46 28.97 -45.58
N GLU A 92 11.58 28.26 -44.46
CA GLU A 92 10.47 27.49 -43.88
C GLU A 92 9.65 28.37 -42.92
N PRO A 93 8.31 28.29 -42.91
CA PRO A 93 7.50 29.08 -42.00
C PRO A 93 7.82 28.74 -40.55
N CYS A 94 7.75 29.75 -39.66
CA CYS A 94 7.99 29.53 -38.24
C CYS A 94 6.94 28.56 -37.66
N PRO A 95 7.34 27.48 -36.96
CA PRO A 95 6.40 26.52 -36.38
C PRO A 95 5.60 27.16 -35.24
N SER A 96 4.43 26.58 -34.94
CA SER A 96 3.62 27.00 -33.80
C SER A 96 4.38 26.87 -32.48
N HIS A 97 4.05 27.76 -31.54
CA HIS A 97 4.68 27.88 -30.22
C HIS A 97 6.18 28.22 -30.24
N GLY A 98 6.65 28.82 -31.33
CA GLY A 98 8.03 29.31 -31.49
C GLY A 98 8.10 30.75 -31.99
N TRP A 99 9.24 31.38 -31.69
CA TRP A 99 9.68 32.66 -32.22
C TRP A 99 10.83 32.42 -33.20
N CYS A 100 10.81 33.08 -34.35
CA CYS A 100 11.87 32.96 -35.35
C CYS A 100 12.54 34.31 -35.60
N SER A 101 13.86 34.36 -35.43
CA SER A 101 14.67 35.57 -35.65
C SER A 101 16.04 35.23 -36.23
N ASN A 102 16.43 35.93 -37.29
CA ASN A 102 17.62 35.66 -38.10
C ASN A 102 17.71 34.18 -38.50
N GLY A 103 16.58 33.58 -38.87
CA GLY A 103 16.47 32.17 -39.25
C GLY A 103 16.60 31.14 -38.11
N LYS A 104 16.81 31.59 -36.85
CA LYS A 104 16.86 30.72 -35.67
C LYS A 104 15.49 30.58 -35.04
N LEU A 105 15.08 29.33 -34.78
CA LEU A 105 13.92 28.99 -33.97
C LEU A 105 14.27 28.98 -32.46
N GLU A 106 13.57 29.78 -31.69
CA GLU A 106 13.45 29.72 -30.23
C GLU A 106 12.01 29.31 -29.87
N CYS A 107 11.80 28.65 -28.74
CA CYS A 107 10.46 28.18 -28.33
C CYS A 107 9.90 29.05 -27.21
N PHE A 108 8.58 29.26 -27.19
CA PHE A 108 7.93 29.96 -26.08
C PHE A 108 8.07 29.17 -24.77
N HIS A 109 8.01 29.87 -23.64
CA HIS A 109 7.98 29.24 -22.31
C HIS A 109 6.87 28.18 -22.24
N GLY A 110 7.18 27.02 -21.65
CA GLY A 110 6.32 25.83 -21.72
C GLY A 110 6.69 24.84 -22.83
N TYR A 111 7.44 25.26 -23.86
CA TYR A 111 7.76 24.43 -25.04
C TYR A 111 9.26 24.18 -25.20
N LYS A 112 9.63 22.92 -25.39
CA LYS A 112 10.99 22.46 -25.68
C LYS A 112 11.20 22.30 -27.19
N LYS A 113 12.37 22.69 -27.66
CA LYS A 113 12.76 22.54 -29.08
C LYS A 113 13.10 21.08 -29.39
N GLN A 114 12.23 20.40 -30.14
CA GLN A 114 12.47 19.04 -30.63
C GLN A 114 12.78 19.09 -32.14
N GLY A 115 14.07 19.20 -32.46
CA GLY A 115 14.55 19.38 -33.82
C GLY A 115 14.08 20.69 -34.44
N ARG A 116 13.07 20.62 -35.31
CA ARG A 116 12.49 21.75 -36.06
C ARG A 116 11.09 22.18 -35.59
N LYS A 117 10.60 21.64 -34.46
CA LYS A 117 9.31 22.01 -33.86
C LYS A 117 9.48 22.36 -32.39
N CYS A 118 8.56 23.18 -31.87
CA CYS A 118 8.37 23.39 -30.45
C CYS A 118 7.28 22.43 -29.95
N VAL A 119 7.55 21.69 -28.87
CA VAL A 119 6.68 20.64 -28.30
C VAL A 119 6.57 20.90 -26.80
N GLU A 120 5.40 20.71 -26.18
CA GLU A 120 5.23 20.97 -24.74
C GLU A 120 6.29 20.21 -23.92
N ASP A 121 6.95 20.89 -22.97
CA ASP A 121 7.97 20.24 -22.15
C ASP A 121 7.30 19.28 -21.16
N GLY A 122 7.54 17.98 -21.36
CA GLY A 122 6.98 16.93 -20.52
C GLY A 122 7.32 17.09 -19.03
N THR A 123 8.42 17.77 -18.67
CA THR A 123 8.76 18.06 -17.27
C THR A 123 7.85 19.14 -16.67
N ILE A 124 7.51 20.18 -17.43
CA ILE A 124 6.55 21.23 -17.04
C ILE A 124 5.16 20.61 -16.87
N ASN A 125 4.71 19.79 -17.83
CA ASN A 125 3.41 19.13 -17.76
C ASN A 125 3.34 18.10 -16.60
N GLN A 126 4.42 17.34 -16.33
CA GLN A 126 4.49 16.42 -15.19
C GLN A 126 4.51 17.15 -13.84
N THR A 127 5.23 18.27 -13.72
CA THR A 127 5.22 19.08 -12.49
C THR A 127 3.85 19.69 -12.25
N ALA A 128 3.26 20.30 -13.27
CA ALA A 128 1.92 20.88 -13.17
C ALA A 128 0.87 19.82 -12.78
N LYS A 129 0.94 18.63 -13.39
CA LYS A 129 0.05 17.52 -13.03
C LYS A 129 0.21 17.09 -11.57
N LYS A 130 1.45 16.85 -11.09
CA LYS A 130 1.70 16.45 -9.69
C LYS A 130 1.21 17.47 -8.68
N LEU A 131 1.40 18.77 -8.95
CA LEU A 131 0.89 19.84 -8.10
C LEU A 131 -0.64 19.89 -8.10
N SER A 132 -1.29 19.69 -9.26
CA SER A 132 -2.76 19.61 -9.33
C SER A 132 -3.33 18.38 -8.60
N GLU A 133 -2.65 17.23 -8.64
CA GLU A 133 -3.03 16.02 -7.89
C GLU A 133 -2.89 16.24 -6.36
N LEU A 134 -1.84 16.93 -5.92
CA LEU A 134 -1.62 17.32 -4.52
C LEU A 134 -2.70 18.29 -4.03
N LEU A 135 -3.00 19.34 -4.80
CA LEU A 135 -4.06 20.31 -4.50
C LEU A 135 -5.44 19.64 -4.42
N GLN A 136 -5.78 18.81 -5.42
CA GLN A 136 -7.00 18.02 -5.42
C GLN A 136 -7.12 17.16 -4.16
N GLN A 137 -6.03 16.47 -3.77
CA GLN A 137 -6.01 15.66 -2.56
C GLN A 137 -6.16 16.51 -1.29
N HIS A 138 -5.49 17.67 -1.20
CA HIS A 138 -5.58 18.56 -0.04
C HIS A 138 -7.01 19.10 0.14
N VAL A 139 -7.58 19.69 -0.92
CA VAL A 139 -8.94 20.27 -0.92
C VAL A 139 -9.99 19.20 -0.59
N CYS A 140 -9.91 18.04 -1.23
CA CYS A 140 -10.89 16.97 -1.02
C CYS A 140 -10.75 16.25 0.33
N ASN A 141 -9.53 16.08 0.87
CA ASN A 141 -9.33 15.49 2.20
C ASN A 141 -9.97 16.36 3.28
N ALA A 142 -9.71 17.66 3.27
CA ALA A 142 -10.20 18.55 4.31
C ALA A 142 -11.70 18.88 4.15
N TYR A 143 -12.25 18.94 2.93
CA TYR A 143 -13.71 18.95 2.72
C TYR A 143 -14.35 17.65 3.24
N GLY A 144 -13.71 16.50 3.00
CA GLY A 144 -14.09 15.20 3.53
C GLY A 144 -14.07 15.12 5.06
N GLN A 145 -13.23 15.91 5.75
CA GLN A 145 -13.26 16.06 7.22
C GLN A 145 -14.46 16.90 7.69
N VAL A 146 -14.84 17.97 6.96
CA VAL A 146 -16.01 18.79 7.29
C VAL A 146 -17.31 17.99 7.14
N LEU A 147 -17.46 17.22 6.05
CA LEU A 147 -18.59 16.30 5.81
C LEU A 147 -18.78 15.19 6.87
N CYS A 148 -17.81 15.05 7.78
CA CYS A 148 -17.86 14.10 8.88
C CYS A 148 -18.41 14.68 10.19
N ASN A 149 -18.29 15.98 10.39
CA ASN A 149 -18.66 16.66 11.63
C ASN A 149 -20.09 17.23 11.59
N GLU A 150 -20.59 17.63 10.42
CA GLU A 150 -21.96 18.16 10.26
C GLU A 150 -22.83 17.32 9.30
N PRO A 151 -23.63 16.36 9.79
CA PRO A 151 -24.58 15.62 8.96
C PRO A 151 -25.79 16.51 8.58
N GLY A 152 -25.70 17.22 7.45
CA GLY A 152 -26.87 17.81 6.77
C GLY A 152 -26.74 19.26 6.31
N LYS A 153 -25.69 20.02 6.68
CA LYS A 153 -25.52 21.43 6.28
C LYS A 153 -24.63 21.60 5.04
N ILE A 154 -24.96 20.93 3.94
CA ILE A 154 -24.18 21.00 2.68
C ILE A 154 -24.23 22.43 2.06
N TRP A 155 -25.24 23.25 2.41
CA TRP A 155 -25.49 24.56 1.78
C TRP A 155 -25.82 25.71 2.76
N LEU A 156 -25.35 25.65 4.02
CA LEU A 156 -25.69 26.66 5.05
C LEU A 156 -24.51 27.35 5.76
N PHE A 157 -23.27 27.09 5.35
CA PHE A 157 -22.10 27.88 5.73
C PHE A 157 -21.27 28.22 4.49
N GLU A 158 -21.67 29.29 3.81
CA GLU A 158 -21.12 29.81 2.53
C GLU A 158 -19.71 30.44 2.66
N SER A 159 -18.95 30.07 3.71
CA SER A 159 -17.70 30.72 4.10
C SER A 159 -16.71 29.85 4.88
N ALA A 160 -17.06 28.61 5.24
CA ALA A 160 -16.27 27.80 6.17
C ALA A 160 -15.30 26.82 5.49
N PHE A 161 -15.50 26.53 4.20
CA PHE A 161 -14.66 25.60 3.44
C PHE A 161 -14.68 25.89 1.93
N GLN A 162 -14.21 27.07 1.54
CA GLN A 162 -13.77 27.37 0.18
C GLN A 162 -12.29 27.71 0.23
N PHE A 163 -11.49 27.15 -0.67
CA PHE A 163 -10.14 27.67 -0.90
C PHE A 163 -10.25 28.85 -1.86
N GLN A 164 -9.73 30.00 -1.47
CA GLN A 164 -9.59 31.14 -2.35
C GLN A 164 -8.43 30.91 -3.32
N GLU A 165 -8.46 31.60 -4.47
CA GLU A 165 -7.33 31.60 -5.41
C GLU A 165 -5.98 31.98 -4.76
N ALA A 166 -6.00 32.77 -3.67
CA ALA A 166 -4.82 33.08 -2.86
C ALA A 166 -4.23 31.83 -2.20
N ASP A 167 -5.04 31.09 -1.44
CA ASP A 167 -4.63 29.86 -0.73
C ASP A 167 -4.10 28.79 -1.69
N VAL A 168 -4.74 28.64 -2.86
CA VAL A 168 -4.28 27.72 -3.92
C VAL A 168 -2.91 28.15 -4.45
N ARG A 169 -2.68 29.45 -4.65
CA ARG A 169 -1.37 29.99 -5.07
C ARG A 169 -0.31 29.83 -3.98
N GLU A 170 -0.66 29.96 -2.71
CA GLU A 170 0.27 29.74 -1.58
C GLU A 170 0.73 28.27 -1.51
N ILE A 171 -0.20 27.31 -1.60
CA ILE A 171 0.13 25.88 -1.61
C ILE A 171 0.99 25.51 -2.83
N ILE A 172 0.73 26.10 -4.00
CA ILE A 172 1.59 25.95 -5.18
C ILE A 172 2.99 26.47 -4.90
N ASP A 173 3.12 27.66 -4.30
CA ASP A 173 4.41 28.30 -4.08
C ASP A 173 5.24 27.60 -2.99
N GLU A 174 4.61 27.02 -1.97
CA GLU A 174 5.25 26.13 -0.97
C GLU A 174 5.77 24.83 -1.61
N HIS A 175 5.01 24.23 -2.53
CA HIS A 175 5.31 22.90 -3.10
C HIS A 175 6.06 22.96 -4.45
N MET A 176 6.31 24.16 -4.99
CA MET A 176 7.12 24.35 -6.19
C MET A 176 8.61 24.04 -5.89
N PRO A 177 9.30 23.28 -6.76
CA PRO A 177 10.67 22.87 -6.48
C PRO A 177 11.63 24.05 -6.53
N GLU A 178 12.26 24.39 -5.39
CA GLU A 178 13.36 25.34 -5.34
C GLU A 178 14.46 24.97 -6.34
N LYS A 179 14.73 25.89 -7.26
CA LYS A 179 15.83 25.86 -8.21
C LYS A 179 16.42 27.26 -8.33
N ASN A 180 17.59 27.33 -8.95
CA ASN A 180 18.44 28.51 -8.89
C ASN A 180 18.70 29.11 -10.28
N ILE A 181 18.78 30.44 -10.29
CA ILE A 181 19.33 31.32 -11.33
C ILE A 181 18.39 31.70 -12.49
N VAL A 182 17.60 32.74 -12.21
CA VAL A 182 17.28 33.90 -13.10
C VAL A 182 16.42 33.66 -14.36
N SER A 183 16.62 32.59 -15.13
CA SER A 183 15.76 32.28 -16.30
C SER A 183 14.46 31.56 -15.92
N GLU A 184 14.20 31.42 -14.63
CA GLU A 184 13.24 30.48 -14.06
C GLU A 184 11.88 31.11 -13.74
N ASN A 185 11.77 32.45 -13.71
CA ASN A 185 10.53 33.15 -13.36
C ASN A 185 9.41 32.93 -14.41
N ASP A 186 9.73 33.03 -15.69
CA ASP A 186 8.76 32.80 -16.78
C ASP A 186 8.35 31.32 -16.90
N THR A 187 9.28 30.41 -16.54
CA THR A 187 8.99 28.97 -16.45
C THR A 187 8.11 28.66 -15.24
N SER A 188 8.40 29.27 -14.09
CA SER A 188 7.62 29.14 -12.86
C SER A 188 6.21 29.69 -13.04
N THR A 189 6.05 30.91 -13.55
CA THR A 189 4.73 31.49 -13.83
C THR A 189 3.93 30.72 -14.88
N PHE A 190 4.59 30.11 -15.88
CA PHE A 190 3.93 29.18 -16.80
C PHE A 190 3.45 27.90 -16.09
N VAL A 191 4.28 27.30 -15.22
CA VAL A 191 3.87 26.13 -14.40
C VAL A 191 2.68 26.52 -13.50
N LYS A 192 2.75 27.62 -12.76
CA LYS A 192 1.66 28.12 -11.91
C LYS A 192 0.35 28.27 -12.70
N ARG A 193 0.40 28.89 -13.89
CA ARG A 193 -0.77 29.01 -14.78
C ARG A 193 -1.31 27.64 -15.21
N LYS A 194 -0.45 26.74 -15.69
CA LYS A 194 -0.85 25.38 -16.11
C LYS A 194 -1.43 24.57 -14.95
N VAL A 195 -0.98 24.78 -13.70
CA VAL A 195 -1.61 24.19 -12.51
C VAL A 195 -3.03 24.75 -12.32
N MET A 196 -3.21 26.08 -12.33
CA MET A 196 -4.54 26.69 -12.21
C MET A 196 -5.50 26.21 -13.31
N ASP A 197 -5.05 26.17 -14.57
CA ASP A 197 -5.84 25.67 -15.70
C ASP A 197 -6.33 24.23 -15.49
N ILE A 198 -5.49 23.37 -14.88
CA ILE A 198 -5.84 21.97 -14.56
C ILE A 198 -6.77 21.92 -13.33
N VAL A 199 -6.50 22.70 -12.28
CA VAL A 199 -7.28 22.72 -11.04
C VAL A 199 -8.71 23.22 -11.30
N GLU A 200 -8.89 24.26 -12.13
CA GLU A 200 -10.19 24.74 -12.59
C GLU A 200 -10.96 23.71 -13.45
N SER A 201 -10.28 22.70 -14.00
CA SER A 201 -10.91 21.59 -14.74
C SER A 201 -11.27 20.38 -13.86
N ILE A 202 -10.72 20.30 -12.64
CA ILE A 202 -10.89 19.17 -11.70
C ILE A 202 -11.81 19.52 -10.52
N LEU A 203 -11.77 20.77 -10.05
CA LEU A 203 -12.53 21.25 -8.90
C LEU A 203 -13.73 22.09 -9.33
N GLU A 204 -14.79 22.04 -8.53
CA GLU A 204 -15.94 22.93 -8.70
C GLU A 204 -15.50 24.35 -8.37
N THR A 205 -15.49 25.23 -9.39
CA THR A 205 -15.02 26.60 -9.26
C THR A 205 -16.19 27.58 -9.21
N ARG A 206 -16.20 28.48 -8.23
CA ARG A 206 -17.18 29.56 -8.06
C ARG A 206 -16.48 30.92 -8.10
N VAL A 207 -17.19 31.98 -8.45
CA VAL A 207 -16.70 33.36 -8.31
C VAL A 207 -17.36 34.01 -7.10
N ALA A 208 -16.54 34.45 -6.16
CA ALA A 208 -16.95 35.15 -4.94
C ALA A 208 -17.45 36.58 -5.26
N TRP A 209 -18.18 37.20 -4.32
CA TRP A 209 -18.73 38.55 -4.50
C TRP A 209 -17.65 39.64 -4.58
N ASN A 210 -16.43 39.36 -4.10
CA ASN A 210 -15.25 40.22 -4.24
C ASN A 210 -14.47 40.01 -5.56
N GLY A 211 -14.92 39.08 -6.42
CA GLY A 211 -14.29 38.74 -7.70
C GLY A 211 -13.24 37.63 -7.66
N SER A 212 -12.85 37.10 -6.49
CA SER A 212 -11.89 35.98 -6.42
C SER A 212 -12.52 34.65 -6.83
N LYS A 213 -11.73 33.73 -7.38
CA LYS A 213 -12.16 32.33 -7.54
C LYS A 213 -12.14 31.60 -6.19
N GLU A 214 -13.18 30.81 -5.96
CA GLU A 214 -13.36 29.86 -4.85
C GLU A 214 -13.33 28.43 -5.42
N PHE A 215 -12.65 27.50 -4.74
CA PHE A 215 -12.51 26.11 -5.16
C PHE A 215 -13.16 25.14 -4.15
N LYS A 216 -13.99 24.22 -4.67
CA LYS A 216 -14.71 23.17 -3.93
C LYS A 216 -14.38 21.78 -4.51
N CYS A 217 -14.28 20.77 -3.65
CA CYS A 217 -14.16 19.38 -4.09
C CYS A 217 -15.52 18.85 -4.60
N PRO A 218 -15.57 18.15 -5.76
CA PRO A 218 -16.78 17.49 -6.21
C PRO A 218 -17.32 16.47 -5.19
N ASP A 219 -18.64 16.51 -4.92
CA ASP A 219 -19.22 15.79 -3.77
C ASP A 219 -19.06 14.25 -3.84
N LEU A 220 -18.98 13.69 -5.06
CA LEU A 220 -18.66 12.27 -5.27
C LEU A 220 -17.24 11.91 -4.79
N LEU A 221 -16.26 12.77 -5.07
CA LEU A 221 -14.85 12.55 -4.70
C LEU A 221 -14.62 12.82 -3.21
N ALA A 222 -15.33 13.80 -2.66
CA ALA A 222 -15.37 14.12 -1.24
C ALA A 222 -15.81 12.93 -0.37
N GLU A 223 -16.84 12.20 -0.79
CA GLU A 223 -17.37 11.04 -0.07
C GLU A 223 -16.35 9.89 0.04
N LEU A 224 -15.47 9.75 -0.97
CA LEU A 224 -14.33 8.83 -0.92
C LEU A 224 -13.24 9.32 0.05
N CYS A 225 -12.96 10.63 0.07
CA CYS A 225 -11.94 11.27 0.92
C CYS A 225 -12.32 11.36 2.41
N LYS A 226 -13.57 11.04 2.80
CA LYS A 226 -13.97 10.95 4.21
C LYS A 226 -13.04 10.00 5.00
N PRO A 227 -12.47 10.42 6.15
CA PRO A 227 -11.61 9.57 6.96
C PRO A 227 -12.32 8.30 7.46
N VAL A 228 -11.60 7.18 7.52
CA VAL A 228 -12.16 5.85 7.84
C VAL A 228 -12.92 5.84 9.17
N GLN A 229 -12.39 6.51 10.20
CA GLN A 229 -13.02 6.65 11.51
C GLN A 229 -14.39 7.32 11.44
N CYS A 230 -14.56 8.31 10.57
CA CYS A 230 -15.86 8.95 10.31
C CYS A 230 -16.82 8.00 9.59
N ARG A 231 -16.37 7.28 8.56
CA ARG A 231 -17.20 6.30 7.85
C ARG A 231 -17.68 5.19 8.79
N VAL A 232 -16.82 4.74 9.72
CA VAL A 232 -17.16 3.82 10.81
C VAL A 232 -18.17 4.45 11.77
N ASN A 233 -17.95 5.69 12.26
CA ASN A 233 -18.86 6.36 13.17
C ASN A 233 -20.26 6.58 12.54
N GLN A 234 -20.34 7.09 11.31
CA GLN A 234 -21.59 7.28 10.57
C GLN A 234 -22.33 5.94 10.37
N TRP A 235 -21.60 4.84 10.12
CA TRP A 235 -22.17 3.49 10.08
C TRP A 235 -22.69 3.02 11.46
N ILE A 236 -21.91 3.21 12.53
CA ILE A 236 -22.31 2.86 13.91
C ILE A 236 -23.58 3.60 14.31
N TYR A 237 -23.68 4.92 14.06
CA TYR A 237 -24.89 5.69 14.36
C TYR A 237 -26.10 5.20 13.54
N LYS A 238 -25.92 4.94 12.24
CA LYS A 238 -26.98 4.41 11.36
C LYS A 238 -27.48 3.03 11.79
N HIS A 239 -26.62 2.21 12.38
CA HIS A 239 -26.93 0.83 12.78
C HIS A 239 -26.92 0.60 14.30
N VAL A 240 -27.04 1.66 15.11
CA VAL A 240 -26.88 1.61 16.57
C VAL A 240 -27.83 0.62 17.25
N GLY A 241 -29.09 0.53 16.79
CA GLY A 241 -30.06 -0.43 17.31
C GLY A 241 -29.67 -1.89 17.08
N ILE A 242 -28.99 -2.19 15.96
CA ILE A 242 -28.48 -3.54 15.66
C ILE A 242 -27.31 -3.86 16.61
N MET A 243 -26.39 -2.92 16.80
CA MET A 243 -25.24 -3.08 17.72
C MET A 243 -25.71 -3.29 19.17
N VAL A 244 -26.70 -2.52 19.63
CA VAL A 244 -27.30 -2.68 20.97
C VAL A 244 -28.02 -4.03 21.10
N ALA A 245 -28.74 -4.49 20.06
CA ALA A 245 -29.38 -5.81 20.08
C ALA A 245 -28.36 -6.96 20.17
N ILE A 246 -27.26 -6.90 19.41
CA ILE A 246 -26.17 -7.89 19.47
C ILE A 246 -25.51 -7.90 20.85
N LEU A 247 -25.22 -6.73 21.42
CA LEU A 247 -24.67 -6.62 22.78
C LEU A 247 -25.63 -7.19 23.84
N GLY A 248 -26.93 -6.89 23.73
CA GLY A 248 -27.97 -7.45 24.60
C GLY A 248 -28.04 -8.99 24.53
N LEU A 249 -27.97 -9.56 23.33
CA LEU A 249 -27.91 -11.02 23.12
C LEU A 249 -26.65 -11.64 23.74
N LEU A 250 -25.48 -11.04 23.57
CA LEU A 250 -24.22 -11.53 24.16
C LEU A 250 -24.25 -11.47 25.71
N VAL A 251 -24.79 -10.41 26.30
CA VAL A 251 -24.98 -10.31 27.76
C VAL A 251 -26.02 -11.32 28.25
N GLY A 252 -27.11 -11.55 27.51
CA GLY A 252 -28.09 -12.60 27.81
C GLY A 252 -27.47 -14.00 27.79
N LEU A 253 -26.77 -14.35 26.73
CA LEU A 253 -26.09 -15.65 26.57
C LEU A 253 -25.05 -15.90 27.67
N THR A 254 -24.20 -14.91 27.98
CA THR A 254 -23.20 -15.04 29.06
C THR A 254 -23.81 -15.15 30.45
N LYS A 255 -24.95 -14.49 30.72
CA LYS A 255 -25.72 -14.71 31.97
C LYS A 255 -26.34 -16.11 32.04
N ILE A 256 -26.84 -16.65 30.92
CA ILE A 256 -27.42 -18.00 30.85
C ILE A 256 -26.33 -19.06 31.05
N THR A 257 -25.20 -18.99 30.34
CA THR A 257 -24.10 -19.95 30.51
C THR A 257 -23.52 -19.88 31.92
N TRP A 258 -23.30 -18.68 32.48
CA TRP A 258 -22.88 -18.52 33.88
C TRP A 258 -23.86 -19.17 34.86
N SER A 259 -25.17 -18.98 34.68
CA SER A 259 -26.21 -19.61 35.50
C SER A 259 -26.15 -21.15 35.43
N ILE A 260 -25.95 -21.71 34.24
CA ILE A 260 -25.80 -23.16 34.04
C ILE A 260 -24.50 -23.68 34.69
N HIS A 261 -23.37 -22.99 34.53
CA HIS A 261 -22.10 -23.35 35.18
C HIS A 261 -22.20 -23.29 36.71
N GLN A 262 -22.81 -22.24 37.27
CA GLN A 262 -23.04 -22.13 38.71
C GLN A 262 -23.91 -23.27 39.24
N LYS A 263 -25.00 -23.62 38.54
CA LYS A 263 -25.84 -24.78 38.90
C LYS A 263 -25.06 -26.10 38.86
N LYS A 264 -24.33 -26.38 37.77
CA LYS A 264 -23.51 -27.60 37.65
C LYS A 264 -22.46 -27.70 38.76
N ASN A 265 -21.73 -26.61 39.03
CA ASN A 265 -20.71 -26.58 40.08
C ASN A 265 -21.32 -26.80 41.48
N LEU A 266 -22.54 -26.30 41.74
CA LEU A 266 -23.26 -26.56 43.00
C LEU A 266 -23.68 -28.03 43.12
N THR A 267 -24.20 -28.64 42.05
CA THR A 267 -24.56 -30.08 42.05
C THR A 267 -23.34 -30.95 42.29
N THR A 268 -22.26 -30.79 41.53
CA THR A 268 -21.04 -31.61 41.70
C THR A 268 -20.34 -31.36 43.02
N ARG A 269 -20.47 -30.17 43.61
CA ARG A 269 -19.98 -29.93 44.98
C ARG A 269 -20.88 -30.55 46.05
N ALA A 270 -22.19 -30.66 45.82
CA ALA A 270 -23.12 -31.39 46.69
C ALA A 270 -22.85 -32.91 46.64
N GLU A 271 -22.64 -33.47 45.45
CA GLU A 271 -22.26 -34.89 45.24
C GLU A 271 -21.02 -35.25 46.07
N GLN A 272 -19.93 -34.47 45.98
CA GLN A 272 -18.72 -34.65 46.79
C GLN A 272 -18.95 -34.55 48.31
N LEU A 273 -19.86 -33.67 48.75
CA LEU A 273 -20.18 -33.52 50.17
C LEU A 273 -21.02 -34.69 50.68
N TYR A 274 -21.93 -35.21 49.85
CA TYR A 274 -22.70 -36.42 50.13
C TYR A 274 -21.79 -37.66 50.20
N GLU A 275 -20.86 -37.83 49.26
CA GLU A 275 -19.84 -38.90 49.32
C GLU A 275 -19.05 -38.83 50.64
N GLN A 276 -18.61 -37.65 51.06
CA GLN A 276 -17.92 -37.44 52.35
C GLN A 276 -18.80 -37.75 53.56
N VAL A 277 -20.11 -37.49 53.50
CA VAL A 277 -21.06 -37.93 54.55
C VAL A 277 -21.16 -39.47 54.58
N CYS A 278 -21.29 -40.13 53.43
CA CYS A 278 -21.32 -41.59 53.34
C CYS A 278 -20.03 -42.21 53.91
N GLU A 279 -18.85 -41.71 53.53
CA GLU A 279 -17.56 -42.19 54.05
C GLU A 279 -17.47 -42.07 55.58
N ILE A 280 -17.85 -40.92 56.15
CA ILE A 280 -17.80 -40.68 57.60
C ILE A 280 -18.78 -41.60 58.35
N LEU A 281 -20.02 -41.73 57.86
CA LEU A 281 -21.03 -42.60 58.49
C LEU A 281 -20.62 -44.08 58.41
N GLN A 282 -20.13 -44.53 57.25
CA GLN A 282 -19.67 -45.90 57.04
C GLN A 282 -18.44 -46.23 57.90
N ASP A 283 -17.43 -45.37 57.97
CA ASP A 283 -16.26 -45.62 58.82
C ASP A 283 -16.59 -45.52 60.32
N ASN A 284 -17.59 -44.72 60.73
CA ASN A 284 -18.06 -44.70 62.12
C ASN A 284 -18.71 -46.05 62.50
N ALA A 285 -19.66 -46.53 61.70
CA ALA A 285 -20.30 -47.83 61.90
C ALA A 285 -19.27 -48.99 61.89
N MET A 286 -18.29 -48.94 60.99
CA MET A 286 -17.21 -49.93 60.92
C MET A 286 -16.29 -49.90 62.15
N ARG A 287 -15.93 -48.73 62.70
CA ARG A 287 -15.09 -48.62 63.92
C ARG A 287 -15.73 -49.30 65.13
N ILE A 288 -17.03 -49.04 65.35
CA ILE A 288 -17.80 -49.61 66.46
C ILE A 288 -17.94 -51.12 66.30
N ARG A 289 -18.20 -51.60 65.06
CA ARG A 289 -18.28 -53.03 64.73
C ARG A 289 -16.92 -53.76 64.88
N CYS A 290 -15.80 -53.09 64.63
CA CYS A 290 -14.46 -53.66 64.69
C CYS A 290 -13.79 -53.63 66.08
N GLY A 291 -14.51 -53.26 67.14
CA GLY A 291 -14.11 -53.56 68.52
C GLY A 291 -13.80 -52.35 69.42
N ASN A 292 -13.65 -51.15 68.87
CA ASN A 292 -13.59 -49.93 69.69
C ASN A 292 -15.02 -49.54 70.12
N ARG A 293 -15.43 -50.02 71.30
CA ARG A 293 -16.78 -49.82 71.85
C ARG A 293 -17.08 -48.40 72.37
N GLU A 294 -16.09 -47.51 72.37
CA GLU A 294 -16.25 -46.11 72.78
C GLU A 294 -16.61 -45.25 71.57
N GLY A 295 -17.90 -45.24 71.21
CA GLY A 295 -18.44 -44.42 70.12
C GLY A 295 -19.95 -44.60 69.96
N GLU A 296 -20.64 -43.54 69.51
CA GLU A 296 -22.06 -43.57 69.17
C GLU A 296 -22.21 -43.88 67.67
N PRO A 297 -23.09 -44.82 67.24
CA PRO A 297 -23.17 -45.26 65.85
C PRO A 297 -23.75 -44.22 64.88
N TRP A 298 -24.43 -43.23 65.42
CA TRP A 298 -25.06 -42.11 64.73
C TRP A 298 -24.23 -40.82 64.87
N VAL A 299 -24.36 -39.90 63.92
CA VAL A 299 -23.66 -38.61 63.89
C VAL A 299 -24.68 -37.46 63.77
N VAL A 300 -24.45 -36.35 64.49
CA VAL A 300 -25.36 -35.18 64.45
C VAL A 300 -25.26 -34.46 63.10
N ALA A 301 -26.39 -34.26 62.42
CA ALA A 301 -26.43 -33.68 61.07
C ALA A 301 -25.83 -32.25 61.00
N SER A 302 -26.01 -31.44 62.04
CA SER A 302 -25.40 -30.10 62.11
C SER A 302 -23.87 -30.12 62.29
N TRP A 303 -23.32 -31.15 62.95
CA TRP A 303 -21.87 -31.30 63.06
C TRP A 303 -21.23 -31.62 61.70
N LEU A 304 -21.85 -32.53 60.91
CA LEU A 304 -21.43 -32.79 59.53
C LEU A 304 -21.48 -31.52 58.68
N ARG A 305 -22.56 -30.74 58.78
CA ARG A 305 -22.71 -29.44 58.11
C ARG A 305 -21.56 -28.48 58.42
N ASP A 306 -21.21 -28.32 59.70
CA ASP A 306 -20.19 -27.37 60.13
C ASP A 306 -18.76 -27.84 59.81
N GLN A 307 -18.48 -29.14 59.85
CA GLN A 307 -17.15 -29.69 59.49
C GLN A 307 -16.91 -29.68 57.98
N LEU A 308 -17.89 -30.11 57.17
CA LEU A 308 -17.69 -30.33 55.73
C LEU A 308 -17.82 -29.05 54.88
N LEU A 309 -18.64 -28.09 55.29
CA LEU A 309 -18.79 -26.81 54.58
C LEU A 309 -17.71 -25.81 55.00
N ARG A 310 -16.97 -25.29 54.01
CA ARG A 310 -16.03 -24.18 54.21
C ARG A 310 -16.80 -22.90 54.61
N PRO A 311 -16.20 -21.95 55.35
CA PRO A 311 -16.89 -20.71 55.78
C PRO A 311 -17.47 -19.85 54.65
N ARG A 312 -16.97 -19.97 53.41
CA ARG A 312 -17.58 -19.35 52.22
C ARG A 312 -18.79 -20.14 51.70
N GLU A 313 -18.74 -21.46 51.75
CA GLU A 313 -19.81 -22.38 51.28
C GLU A 313 -21.04 -22.31 52.19
N ARG A 314 -20.86 -22.11 53.51
CA ARG A 314 -21.96 -21.94 54.48
C ARG A 314 -22.92 -20.78 54.18
N LYS A 315 -22.53 -19.81 53.33
CA LYS A 315 -23.42 -18.73 52.85
C LYS A 315 -24.42 -19.20 51.79
N HIS A 316 -24.19 -20.35 51.16
CA HIS A 316 -25.01 -20.88 50.08
C HIS A 316 -25.92 -22.01 50.61
N ALA A 317 -27.02 -21.64 51.29
CA ALA A 317 -27.96 -22.60 51.89
C ALA A 317 -28.47 -23.68 50.90
N MET A 318 -28.57 -23.36 49.61
CA MET A 318 -28.94 -24.30 48.55
C MET A 318 -27.97 -25.49 48.40
N LEU A 319 -26.67 -25.30 48.70
CA LEU A 319 -25.67 -26.37 48.59
C LEU A 319 -25.96 -27.48 49.60
N TRP A 320 -26.09 -27.12 50.88
CA TRP A 320 -26.39 -28.10 51.92
C TRP A 320 -27.81 -28.66 51.78
N LYS A 321 -28.78 -27.85 51.33
CA LYS A 321 -30.13 -28.35 51.04
C LYS A 321 -30.11 -29.50 50.00
N LYS A 322 -29.25 -29.43 48.97
CA LYS A 322 -29.14 -30.56 48.01
C LYS A 322 -28.46 -31.79 48.62
N VAL A 323 -27.51 -31.61 49.53
CA VAL A 323 -26.93 -32.72 50.31
C VAL A 323 -27.98 -33.37 51.21
N GLU A 324 -28.84 -32.60 51.87
CA GLU A 324 -29.95 -33.12 52.69
C GLU A 324 -31.00 -33.87 51.84
N GLU A 325 -31.31 -33.37 50.65
CA GLU A 325 -32.17 -34.07 49.68
C GLU A 325 -31.55 -35.42 49.25
N MET A 326 -30.25 -35.47 48.94
CA MET A 326 -29.56 -36.72 48.59
C MET A 326 -29.44 -37.71 49.76
N ILE A 327 -29.34 -37.23 51.01
CA ILE A 327 -29.36 -38.08 52.21
C ILE A 327 -30.75 -38.67 52.45
N LEU A 328 -31.82 -37.91 52.21
CA LEU A 328 -33.21 -38.38 52.32
C LEU A 328 -33.59 -39.38 51.20
N GLU A 329 -32.93 -39.30 50.04
CA GLU A 329 -33.09 -40.24 48.92
C GLU A 329 -32.29 -41.56 49.12
N ASP A 330 -31.34 -41.61 50.05
CA ASP A 330 -30.46 -42.76 50.27
C ASP A 330 -30.97 -43.71 51.36
N SER A 331 -31.54 -44.85 50.93
CA SER A 331 -32.04 -45.90 51.81
C SER A 331 -30.98 -46.63 52.67
N ARG A 332 -29.71 -46.21 52.64
CA ARG A 332 -28.64 -46.70 53.52
C ARG A 332 -28.44 -45.81 54.76
N ILE A 333 -29.11 -44.66 54.84
CA ILE A 333 -28.91 -43.66 55.92
C ILE A 333 -30.23 -43.40 56.65
N ASP A 334 -30.32 -43.86 57.90
CA ASP A 334 -31.44 -43.54 58.78
C ASP A 334 -31.31 -42.12 59.31
N GLN A 335 -32.32 -41.27 59.07
CA GLN A 335 -32.42 -39.92 59.64
C GLN A 335 -33.54 -39.85 60.68
N TYR A 336 -33.20 -39.55 61.94
CA TYR A 336 -34.19 -39.46 63.01
C TYR A 336 -33.85 -38.40 64.09
N PRO A 337 -34.84 -37.86 64.82
CA PRO A 337 -34.60 -36.95 65.95
C PRO A 337 -34.19 -37.72 67.21
N LYS A 338 -33.17 -37.23 67.92
CA LYS A 338 -32.65 -37.82 69.15
C LYS A 338 -32.41 -36.75 70.22
N MET A 339 -32.73 -37.06 71.48
CA MET A 339 -32.48 -36.16 72.61
C MET A 339 -31.01 -36.23 73.04
N ILE A 340 -30.27 -35.14 72.85
CA ILE A 340 -28.84 -35.03 73.18
C ILE A 340 -28.67 -33.88 74.16
N LYS A 341 -28.27 -34.18 75.39
CA LYS A 341 -28.07 -33.19 76.48
C LYS A 341 -29.28 -32.26 76.73
N GLY A 342 -30.49 -32.77 76.52
CA GLY A 342 -31.75 -32.04 76.70
C GLY A 342 -32.31 -31.37 75.44
N GLU A 343 -31.55 -31.34 74.34
CA GLU A 343 -32.00 -30.76 73.07
C GLU A 343 -32.35 -31.88 72.06
N SER A 344 -33.48 -31.74 71.36
CA SER A 344 -33.80 -32.64 70.24
C SER A 344 -32.97 -32.25 69.01
N LYS A 345 -32.20 -33.19 68.47
CA LYS A 345 -31.30 -32.97 67.33
C LYS A 345 -31.46 -34.09 66.31
N VAL A 346 -31.41 -33.72 65.03
CA VAL A 346 -31.43 -34.69 63.93
C VAL A 346 -30.08 -35.40 63.86
N VAL A 347 -30.11 -36.73 63.89
CA VAL A 347 -28.94 -37.60 63.75
C VAL A 347 -29.07 -38.44 62.48
N LEU A 348 -27.92 -38.87 61.97
CA LEU A 348 -27.78 -39.75 60.82
C LEU A 348 -27.05 -41.02 61.24
N GLU A 349 -27.59 -42.18 60.89
CA GLU A 349 -27.02 -43.50 61.21
C GLU A 349 -26.88 -44.33 59.93
N TRP A 350 -25.84 -45.15 59.83
CA TRP A 350 -25.61 -45.99 58.64
C TRP A 350 -26.26 -47.36 58.83
N GLN A 351 -27.19 -47.74 57.96
CA GLN A 351 -27.86 -49.04 58.04
C GLN A 351 -26.90 -50.18 57.63
N VAL A 352 -26.75 -51.18 58.50
CA VAL A 352 -25.64 -52.16 58.44
C VAL A 352 -26.02 -53.49 57.76
N ASP A 353 -27.28 -53.63 57.31
CA ASP A 353 -27.94 -54.90 56.97
C ASP A 353 -27.51 -55.57 55.64
N GLY A 354 -26.34 -55.19 55.11
CA GLY A 354 -25.65 -55.89 54.01
C GLY A 354 -24.59 -56.87 54.51
N PRO A 355 -24.33 -58.00 53.81
CA PRO A 355 -23.30 -58.98 54.19
C PRO A 355 -21.86 -58.47 53.92
N LEU A 356 -21.40 -57.54 54.77
CA LEU A 356 -20.12 -56.82 54.67
C LEU A 356 -18.85 -57.67 54.94
N THR A 357 -18.96 -58.99 55.04
CA THR A 357 -17.82 -59.92 55.25
C THR A 357 -16.83 -59.93 54.09
N SER A 358 -17.24 -59.51 52.90
CA SER A 358 -16.35 -59.28 51.74
C SER A 358 -15.50 -58.01 51.88
N MET A 359 -16.07 -56.91 52.37
CA MET A 359 -15.40 -55.62 52.46
C MET A 359 -14.28 -55.59 53.51
N LEU A 360 -14.42 -56.32 54.63
CA LEU A 360 -13.32 -56.45 55.61
C LEU A 360 -12.06 -57.06 54.96
N LYS A 361 -12.19 -58.16 54.21
CA LYS A 361 -11.06 -58.81 53.52
C LYS A 361 -10.34 -57.86 52.54
N ASN A 362 -11.09 -56.98 51.88
CA ASN A 362 -10.51 -56.02 50.93
C ASN A 362 -9.81 -54.84 51.63
N LYS A 363 -10.37 -54.29 52.72
CA LYS A 363 -9.73 -53.18 53.47
C LYS A 363 -8.53 -53.67 54.30
N GLU A 364 -8.53 -54.92 54.78
CA GLU A 364 -7.40 -55.56 55.49
C GLU A 364 -6.24 -55.97 54.54
N SER A 365 -6.54 -56.49 53.35
CA SER A 365 -5.49 -56.78 52.35
C SER A 365 -4.84 -55.50 51.83
N ALA A 366 -5.62 -54.47 51.47
CA ALA A 366 -5.10 -53.19 50.99
C ALA A 366 -4.21 -52.45 52.01
N SER A 367 -4.45 -52.63 53.32
CA SER A 367 -3.62 -52.07 54.39
C SER A 367 -2.33 -52.87 54.62
N LYS A 368 -2.38 -54.21 54.54
CA LYS A 368 -1.18 -55.06 54.56
C LYS A 368 -0.23 -54.77 53.40
N THR A 369 -0.73 -54.56 52.18
CA THR A 369 0.11 -54.18 51.03
C THR A 369 0.79 -52.81 51.21
N LYS A 370 0.10 -51.84 51.82
CA LYS A 370 0.68 -50.51 52.12
C LYS A 370 1.70 -50.51 53.27
N ALA A 371 1.65 -51.50 54.18
CA ALA A 371 2.64 -51.64 55.24
C ALA A 371 4.01 -52.12 54.72
N PHE A 372 4.01 -53.12 53.83
CA PHE A 372 5.24 -53.63 53.22
C PHE A 372 5.94 -52.59 52.33
N ALA A 373 5.18 -51.74 51.62
CA ALA A 373 5.72 -50.71 50.74
C ALA A 373 6.32 -49.47 51.46
N LYS A 374 6.53 -49.52 52.79
CA LYS A 374 6.98 -48.36 53.60
C LYS A 374 8.22 -48.64 54.46
N VAL A 375 8.92 -49.74 54.23
CA VAL A 375 10.18 -50.08 54.94
C VAL A 375 11.41 -49.64 54.14
N ASP A 376 11.38 -49.78 52.81
CA ASP A 376 12.46 -49.37 51.92
C ASP A 376 12.26 -47.93 51.41
N GLY A 377 13.07 -46.97 51.89
CA GLY A 377 13.01 -45.58 51.39
C GLY A 377 13.48 -44.46 52.33
N SER A 378 14.50 -44.69 53.17
CA SER A 378 15.02 -43.67 54.10
C SER A 378 16.43 -43.21 53.72
N PHE A 379 16.55 -42.25 52.80
CA PHE A 379 17.82 -41.54 52.50
C PHE A 379 17.59 -40.14 51.92
N GLY A 380 18.38 -39.17 52.41
CA GLY A 380 18.70 -37.92 51.69
C GLY A 380 17.61 -36.83 51.67
N ASN A 381 17.65 -35.92 52.64
CA ASN A 381 16.93 -34.66 52.58
C ASN A 381 17.91 -33.52 52.92
N GLU A 382 18.28 -32.68 51.95
CA GLU A 382 19.04 -31.44 52.20
C GLU A 382 18.62 -30.35 51.21
N GLU A 383 18.24 -29.18 51.74
CA GLU A 383 17.42 -28.19 51.03
C GLU A 383 18.22 -26.91 50.75
N LYS A 384 18.37 -26.55 49.46
CA LYS A 384 19.09 -25.33 49.06
C LYS A 384 18.19 -24.09 49.15
N LYS A 385 18.53 -23.17 50.06
CA LYS A 385 17.94 -21.82 50.09
C LYS A 385 18.31 -21.01 48.83
N PRO A 386 17.40 -20.18 48.29
CA PRO A 386 17.74 -19.18 47.28
C PRO A 386 18.46 -17.97 47.93
N VAL A 387 19.34 -17.33 47.16
CA VAL A 387 20.01 -16.08 47.53
C VAL A 387 19.23 -14.90 46.93
N ILE A 388 19.04 -13.84 47.72
CA ILE A 388 18.52 -12.55 47.26
C ILE A 388 19.71 -11.73 46.74
N GLY A 389 19.63 -11.24 45.50
CA GLY A 389 20.58 -10.28 44.93
C GLY A 389 20.13 -8.83 45.16
N ASN A 390 21.10 -7.93 45.30
CA ASN A 390 20.91 -6.48 45.20
C ASN A 390 20.94 -6.04 43.72
#